data_AF-A0A969GN93-F1
#
_entry.id   AF-A0A969GN93-F1
#
_cell.length_a   1.000
_cell.length_b   1.000
_cell.length_c   1.000
_cell.angle_alpha   90.00
_cell.angle_beta   90.00
_cell.angle_gamma   90.00
#
_symmetry.space_group_name_H-M   'P 1'
#
loop_
_entity.id
_entity.type
_entity.pdbx_description
1 polymer ?
#
loop_
_entity_poly.entity_id
_entity_poly.type
_entity_poly.pdbx_seq_one_letter_code
_entity_poly.pdbx_strand_id
1 'polypeptide(L)'
;MQRDLFERVRDTVQSKALGQTPFFVGDLNKPLFFTQVELNHCPEPFAFIQRRCYSAFDSSSLEGLYQKIKKQMAIVFPDFYYSLGLAFLEKENHGQALDMLETAVEHAKHHLEEKLFALGVAQFNNQLYSNASQTLQRCLSMTTQETQIICYIKLFQPLINLLNLNVTHS
;
A
#
# COMPACT_ATOMS: atom_id res chain seq x y z
N MET A 1 44.64 -1.96 7.72
CA MET A 1 44.61 -2.46 6.33
C MET A 1 43.62 -1.67 5.45
N GLN A 2 42.35 -1.49 5.84
CA GLN A 2 41.36 -0.74 5.03
C GLN A 2 41.66 0.76 4.83
N ARG A 3 42.11 1.50 5.87
CA ARG A 3 42.45 2.94 5.75
C ARG A 3 43.48 3.23 4.65
N ASP A 4 44.45 2.34 4.54
CA ASP A 4 45.59 2.47 3.63
C ASP A 4 45.20 2.26 2.15
N LEU A 5 44.12 1.52 1.90
CA LEU A 5 43.52 1.39 0.57
C LEU A 5 42.75 2.64 0.17
N PHE A 6 41.98 3.22 1.09
CA PHE A 6 41.18 4.42 0.83
C PHE A 6 42.06 5.66 0.55
N GLU A 7 43.17 5.83 1.27
CA GLU A 7 44.15 6.90 1.02
C GLU A 7 44.72 6.77 -0.40
N ARG A 8 45.18 5.57 -0.79
CA ARG A 8 45.71 5.30 -2.13
C ARG A 8 44.69 5.56 -3.25
N VAL A 9 43.43 5.18 -3.04
CA VAL A 9 42.35 5.44 -3.99
C VAL A 9 42.07 6.94 -4.11
N ARG A 10 42.02 7.67 -2.99
CA ARG A 10 41.82 9.13 -2.95
C ARG A 10 42.91 9.84 -3.76
N ASP A 11 44.17 9.51 -3.50
CA ASP A 11 45.33 10.15 -4.15
C ASP A 11 45.37 9.84 -5.66
N THR A 12 44.97 8.63 -6.05
CA THR A 12 44.88 8.22 -7.46
C THR A 12 43.76 8.97 -8.19
N VAL A 13 42.62 9.19 -7.53
CA VAL A 13 41.50 9.95 -8.12
C VAL A 13 41.86 11.43 -8.25
N GLN A 14 42.46 12.02 -7.20
CA GLN A 14 42.87 13.43 -7.22
C GLN A 14 43.96 13.73 -8.25
N SER A 15 44.89 12.80 -8.47
CA SER A 15 45.94 12.97 -9.49
C SER A 15 45.44 12.80 -10.92
N LYS A 16 44.34 12.05 -11.15
CA LYS A 16 43.77 11.80 -12.48
C LYS A 16 42.62 12.73 -12.85
N ALA A 17 41.91 13.30 -11.87
CA ALA A 17 40.75 14.14 -12.07
C ALA A 17 40.83 15.40 -11.18
N LEU A 18 41.73 16.31 -11.56
CA LEU A 18 41.90 17.60 -10.89
C LEU A 18 40.56 18.36 -10.86
N GLY A 19 40.01 18.54 -9.66
CA GLY A 19 38.78 19.30 -9.44
C GLY A 19 37.50 18.48 -9.26
N GLN A 20 37.56 17.15 -9.29
CA GLN A 20 36.39 16.35 -8.88
C GLN A 20 36.26 16.34 -7.36
N THR A 21 35.22 16.99 -6.84
CA THR A 21 34.72 16.70 -5.50
C THR A 21 33.97 15.37 -5.54
N PRO A 22 34.32 14.38 -4.70
CA PRO A 22 33.58 13.13 -4.65
C PRO A 22 32.09 13.41 -4.44
N PHE A 23 31.23 12.84 -5.30
CA PHE A 23 29.78 13.01 -5.20
C PHE A 23 29.23 12.52 -3.84
N PHE A 24 29.93 11.57 -3.22
CA PHE A 24 29.70 11.14 -1.85
C PHE A 24 30.94 11.41 -1.00
N VAL A 25 30.81 12.32 -0.03
CA VAL A 25 31.77 12.48 1.07
C VAL A 25 31.22 11.70 2.26
N GLY A 26 31.65 10.45 2.40
CA GLY A 26 31.31 9.62 3.55
C GLY A 26 32.10 10.07 4.78
N ASP A 27 31.41 10.26 5.92
CA ASP A 27 32.06 10.42 7.22
C ASP A 27 32.48 9.03 7.71
N LEU A 28 33.77 8.77 7.89
CA LEU A 28 34.31 7.48 8.35
C LEU A 28 33.80 7.08 9.74
N ASN A 29 33.35 8.05 10.55
CA ASN A 29 32.78 7.80 11.87
C ASN A 29 31.26 7.56 11.82
N LYS A 30 30.64 7.71 10.63
CA LYS A 30 29.25 7.36 10.38
C LYS A 30 29.22 6.10 9.52
N PRO A 31 28.48 5.06 9.91
CA PRO A 31 28.38 3.88 9.07
C PRO A 31 27.75 4.23 7.72
N LEU A 32 28.34 3.72 6.63
CA LEU A 32 27.88 3.92 5.23
C LEU A 32 26.42 3.52 5.03
N PHE A 33 25.96 2.57 5.84
CA PHE A 33 24.57 2.24 6.02
C PHE A 33 24.24 2.60 7.45
N PHE A 34 23.53 3.72 7.59
CA PHE A 34 23.00 4.30 8.79
C PHE A 34 22.74 3.26 9.89
N THR A 35 23.24 3.51 11.09
CA THR A 35 22.86 2.74 12.28
C THR A 35 21.34 2.58 12.27
N GLN A 36 20.85 1.37 12.61
CA GLN A 36 19.43 0.98 12.60
C GLN A 36 18.45 2.00 13.22
N VAL A 37 18.95 2.97 13.98
CA VAL A 37 18.23 4.07 14.63
C VAL A 37 17.74 5.16 13.66
N GLU A 38 18.43 5.44 12.54
CA GLU A 38 18.01 6.48 11.58
C GLU A 38 17.28 5.90 10.36
N LEU A 39 17.41 4.61 10.09
CA LEU A 39 16.52 3.86 9.20
C LEU A 39 15.21 3.44 9.90
N ASN A 40 14.71 4.27 10.81
CA ASN A 40 13.31 4.25 11.26
C ASN A 40 12.32 4.63 10.12
N HIS A 41 12.71 4.47 8.86
CA HIS A 41 11.79 4.36 7.74
C HIS A 41 11.08 3.03 7.88
N CYS A 42 9.96 3.04 8.60
CA CYS A 42 9.02 1.95 8.82
C CYS A 42 8.94 1.04 7.57
N PRO A 43 9.72 -0.06 7.49
CA PRO A 43 9.73 -0.92 6.30
C PRO A 43 8.48 -1.79 6.26
N GLU A 44 7.78 -1.90 7.38
CA GLU A 44 6.58 -2.70 7.57
C GLU A 44 5.42 -2.27 6.67
N PRO A 45 5.01 -0.98 6.60
CA PRO A 45 4.00 -0.52 5.65
C PRO A 45 4.41 -0.83 4.20
N PHE A 46 5.67 -0.59 3.81
CA PHE A 46 6.14 -0.86 2.45
C PHE A 46 6.10 -2.36 2.11
N ALA A 47 6.63 -3.20 3.00
CA ALA A 47 6.58 -4.65 2.86
C ALA A 47 5.14 -5.18 2.87
N PHE A 48 4.24 -4.50 3.59
CA PHE A 48 2.83 -4.85 3.65
C PHE A 48 2.09 -4.53 2.36
N ILE A 49 2.32 -3.36 1.76
CA ILE A 49 1.65 -2.94 0.53
C ILE A 49 2.08 -3.79 -0.67
N GLN A 50 3.31 -4.32 -0.66
CA GLN A 50 3.81 -5.19 -1.72
C GLN A 50 3.15 -6.59 -1.74
N ARG A 51 2.32 -6.92 -0.74
CA ARG A 51 1.66 -8.23 -0.66
C ARG A 51 0.51 -8.32 -1.65
N ARG A 52 0.33 -9.52 -2.21
CA ARG A 52 -0.79 -9.86 -3.11
C ARG A 52 -1.93 -10.57 -2.39
N CYS A 53 -1.69 -11.10 -1.19
CA CYS A 53 -2.67 -11.79 -0.36
C CYS A 53 -2.35 -11.57 1.12
N TYR A 54 -3.38 -11.66 1.97
CA TYR A 54 -3.29 -11.47 3.42
C TYR A 54 -3.76 -12.70 4.20
N SER A 55 -3.74 -13.88 3.57
CA SER A 55 -4.14 -15.15 4.19
C SER A 55 -3.37 -15.47 5.48
N ALA A 56 -2.08 -15.12 5.54
CA ALA A 56 -1.21 -15.33 6.70
C ALA A 56 -1.50 -14.40 7.90
N PHE A 57 -2.37 -13.40 7.75
CA PHE A 57 -2.72 -12.48 8.82
C PHE A 57 -4.07 -12.81 9.45
N ASP A 58 -4.12 -12.74 10.78
CA ASP A 58 -5.37 -12.74 11.53
C ASP A 58 -5.86 -11.30 11.75
N SER A 59 -7.14 -11.11 12.01
CA SER A 59 -7.73 -9.79 12.27
C SER A 59 -7.05 -9.05 13.43
N SER A 60 -6.67 -9.78 14.49
CA SER A 60 -5.93 -9.22 15.63
C SER A 60 -4.53 -8.72 15.23
N SER A 61 -3.84 -9.47 14.36
CA SER A 61 -2.52 -9.10 13.86
C SER A 61 -2.57 -7.85 12.97
N LEU A 62 -3.63 -7.71 12.16
CA LEU A 62 -3.88 -6.51 11.35
C LEU A 62 -4.14 -5.28 12.21
N GLU A 63 -4.95 -5.42 13.26
CA GLU A 63 -5.20 -4.33 14.22
C GLU A 63 -3.92 -3.91 14.94
N GLY A 64 -3.10 -4.89 15.37
CA GLY A 64 -1.79 -4.61 15.98
C GLY A 64 -0.86 -3.83 15.04
N LEU A 65 -0.85 -4.20 13.76
CA LEU A 65 -0.08 -3.51 12.72
C LEU A 65 -0.57 -2.07 12.53
N TYR A 66 -1.90 -1.88 12.42
CA TYR A 66 -2.52 -0.56 12.30
C TYR A 66 -2.13 0.35 13.46
N GLN A 67 -2.30 -0.11 14.70
CA GLN A 67 -1.99 0.70 15.89
C GLN A 67 -0.51 1.04 16.00
N LYS A 68 0.38 0.12 15.59
CA LYS A 68 1.82 0.35 15.56
C LYS A 68 2.17 1.44 14.55
N ILE A 69 1.67 1.35 13.33
CA ILE A 69 1.97 2.31 12.26
C ILE A 69 1.38 3.69 12.58
N LYS A 70 0.16 3.75 13.12
CA LYS A 70 -0.48 4.99 13.56
C LYS A 70 0.34 5.75 14.61
N LYS A 71 1.04 5.04 15.50
CA LYS A 71 1.93 5.66 16.49
C LYS A 71 3.26 6.13 15.90
N GLN A 72 3.77 5.41 14.90
CA GLN A 72 5.09 5.68 14.31
C GLN A 72 5.03 6.75 13.21
N MET A 73 3.90 6.88 12.52
CA MET A 73 3.75 7.76 11.37
C MET A 73 2.72 8.85 11.66
N ALA A 74 3.16 10.12 11.56
CA ALA A 74 2.28 11.28 11.64
C ALA A 74 1.57 11.59 10.30
N ILE A 75 2.11 11.07 9.18
CA ILE A 75 1.59 11.31 7.84
C ILE A 75 0.75 10.10 7.41
N VAL A 76 -0.45 10.37 6.90
CA VAL A 76 -1.33 9.34 6.31
C VAL A 76 -0.76 8.88 4.98
N PHE A 77 -0.57 7.57 4.84
CA PHE A 77 -0.10 6.94 3.61
C PHE A 77 -1.23 6.12 2.96
N PRO A 78 -1.93 6.67 1.94
CA PRO A 78 -3.17 6.09 1.41
C PRO A 78 -3.07 4.65 0.96
N ASP A 79 -1.94 4.27 0.36
CA ASP A 79 -1.74 2.92 -0.18
C ASP A 79 -1.63 1.88 0.94
N PHE A 80 -1.10 2.26 2.11
CA PHE A 80 -1.10 1.40 3.29
C PHE A 80 -2.53 1.12 3.78
N TYR A 81 -3.34 2.18 3.91
CA TYR A 81 -4.74 2.06 4.32
C TYR A 81 -5.56 1.27 3.31
N TYR A 82 -5.29 1.42 2.01
CA TYR A 82 -5.89 0.60 0.97
C TYR A 82 -5.56 -0.89 1.14
N SER A 83 -4.27 -1.23 1.25
CA SER A 83 -3.83 -2.62 1.50
C SER A 83 -4.43 -3.20 2.78
N LEU A 84 -4.52 -2.39 3.83
CA LEU A 84 -5.09 -2.82 5.11
C LEU A 84 -6.61 -3.06 5.00
N GLY A 85 -7.31 -2.20 4.26
CA GLY A 85 -8.72 -2.38 3.93
C GLY A 85 -8.98 -3.66 3.15
N LEU A 86 -8.15 -3.97 2.14
CA LEU A 86 -8.21 -5.24 1.43
C LEU A 86 -7.96 -6.45 2.34
N ALA A 87 -6.99 -6.34 3.24
CA ALA A 87 -6.71 -7.38 4.23
C ALA A 87 -7.92 -7.63 5.15
N PHE A 88 -8.60 -6.57 5.62
CA PHE A 88 -9.82 -6.72 6.41
C PHE A 88 -10.99 -7.29 5.61
N LEU A 89 -11.12 -6.95 4.33
CA LEU A 89 -12.10 -7.59 3.44
C LEU A 89 -11.87 -9.09 3.30
N GLU A 90 -10.61 -9.54 3.15
CA GLU A 90 -10.26 -10.98 3.13
C GLU A 90 -10.62 -11.71 4.42
N LYS A 91 -10.74 -10.98 5.55
CA LYS A 91 -11.14 -11.52 6.86
C LYS A 91 -12.61 -11.27 7.18
N GLU A 92 -13.40 -10.86 6.19
CA GLU A 92 -14.83 -10.56 6.32
C GLU A 92 -15.15 -9.50 7.39
N ASN A 93 -14.14 -8.71 7.78
CA ASN A 93 -14.31 -7.62 8.73
C ASN A 93 -14.68 -6.34 7.99
N HIS A 94 -15.92 -6.29 7.52
CA HIS A 94 -16.41 -5.25 6.64
C HIS A 94 -16.44 -3.85 7.30
N GLY A 95 -16.61 -3.79 8.62
CA GLY A 95 -16.58 -2.53 9.38
C GLY A 95 -15.20 -1.88 9.33
N GLN A 96 -14.15 -2.60 9.75
CA GLN A 96 -12.80 -2.06 9.72
C GLN A 96 -12.29 -1.84 8.30
N ALA A 97 -12.69 -2.70 7.35
CA ALA A 97 -12.39 -2.51 5.94
C ALA A 97 -12.93 -1.17 5.43
N LEU A 98 -14.17 -0.82 5.79
CA LEU A 98 -14.80 0.44 5.40
C LEU A 98 -13.99 1.64 5.89
N ASP A 99 -13.69 1.69 7.19
CA ASP A 99 -12.94 2.79 7.81
C ASP A 99 -11.57 3.01 7.14
N MET A 100 -10.85 1.91 6.86
CA MET A 100 -9.53 1.99 6.23
C MET A 100 -9.61 2.46 4.78
N LEU A 101 -10.61 2.00 4.03
CA LEU A 101 -10.80 2.36 2.62
C LEU A 101 -11.30 3.79 2.44
N GLU A 102 -12.13 4.30 3.36
CA GLU A 102 -12.54 5.71 3.39
C GLU A 102 -11.31 6.60 3.57
N THR A 103 -10.47 6.30 4.56
CA THR A 103 -9.20 7.02 4.78
C THR A 103 -8.29 6.97 3.55
N ALA A 104 -8.22 5.81 2.88
CA ALA A 104 -7.42 5.66 1.67
C ALA A 104 -7.93 6.56 0.53
N VAL A 105 -9.24 6.61 0.32
CA VAL A 105 -9.88 7.43 -0.72
C VAL A 105 -9.72 8.93 -0.44
N GLU A 106 -9.92 9.36 0.81
CA GLU A 106 -9.82 10.77 1.21
C GLU A 106 -8.44 11.37 0.94
N HIS A 107 -7.38 10.58 1.13
CA HIS A 107 -6.00 11.04 0.99
C HIS A 107 -5.35 10.62 -0.33
N ALA A 108 -6.07 9.95 -1.23
CA ALA A 108 -5.53 9.45 -2.49
C ALA A 108 -5.14 10.59 -3.44
N LYS A 109 -3.88 10.57 -3.90
CA LYS A 109 -3.40 11.42 -5.01
C LYS A 109 -3.29 10.65 -6.34
N HIS A 110 -3.18 9.33 -6.25
CA HIS A 110 -3.00 8.41 -7.38
C HIS A 110 -3.84 7.15 -7.16
N HIS A 111 -4.18 6.47 -8.25
CA HIS A 111 -4.95 5.22 -8.24
C HIS A 111 -6.25 5.35 -7.44
N LEU A 112 -6.98 6.45 -7.63
CA LEU A 112 -8.20 6.73 -6.89
C LEU A 112 -9.31 5.76 -7.31
N GLU A 113 -9.34 5.36 -8.58
CA GLU A 113 -10.24 4.37 -9.15
C GLU A 113 -10.18 3.02 -8.44
N GLU A 114 -8.98 2.49 -8.17
CA GLU A 114 -8.81 1.22 -7.46
C GLU A 114 -9.32 1.31 -6.01
N LYS A 115 -9.04 2.42 -5.34
CA LYS A 115 -9.46 2.68 -3.96
C LYS A 115 -10.98 2.86 -3.87
N LEU A 116 -11.58 3.59 -4.82
CA LEU A 116 -13.04 3.76 -4.93
C LEU A 116 -13.73 2.42 -5.19
N PHE A 117 -13.17 1.57 -6.05
CA PHE A 117 -13.72 0.25 -6.30
C PHE A 117 -13.74 -0.60 -5.02
N ALA A 118 -12.60 -0.67 -4.32
CA ALA A 118 -12.52 -1.42 -3.06
C ALA A 118 -13.46 -0.86 -1.98
N LEU A 119 -13.57 0.48 -1.87
CA LEU A 119 -14.53 1.12 -0.97
C LEU A 119 -15.98 0.73 -1.31
N GLY A 120 -16.35 0.74 -2.60
CA GLY A 120 -17.68 0.33 -3.05
C GLY A 120 -17.99 -1.13 -2.70
N VAL A 121 -17.01 -2.03 -2.82
CA VAL A 121 -17.14 -3.44 -2.39
C VAL A 121 -17.32 -3.54 -0.88
N ALA A 122 -16.55 -2.79 -0.09
CA ALA A 122 -16.69 -2.77 1.37
C ALA A 122 -18.07 -2.24 1.81
N GLN A 123 -18.54 -1.16 1.19
CA GLN A 123 -19.89 -0.61 1.41
C GLN A 123 -20.98 -1.63 1.07
N PHE A 124 -20.84 -2.35 -0.05
CA PHE A 124 -21.79 -3.40 -0.44
C PHE A 124 -21.84 -4.54 0.58
N ASN A 125 -20.68 -5.04 1.02
CA ASN A 125 -20.58 -6.10 2.02
C ASN A 125 -21.11 -5.65 3.39
N ASN A 126 -21.04 -4.35 3.68
CA ASN A 126 -21.62 -3.74 4.88
C ASN A 126 -23.09 -3.29 4.69
N GLN A 127 -23.76 -3.75 3.63
CA GLN A 127 -25.17 -3.47 3.31
C GLN A 127 -25.51 -1.98 3.07
N LEU A 128 -24.51 -1.14 2.84
CA LEU A 128 -24.65 0.29 2.52
C LEU A 128 -24.88 0.47 1.01
N TYR A 129 -25.95 -0.13 0.49
CA TYR A 129 -26.16 -0.27 -0.97
C TYR A 129 -26.28 1.06 -1.72
N SER A 130 -26.90 2.08 -1.11
CA SER A 130 -26.99 3.42 -1.70
C SER A 130 -25.61 4.04 -1.91
N ASN A 131 -24.78 3.97 -0.89
CA ASN A 131 -23.42 4.53 -0.90
C ASN A 131 -22.55 3.73 -1.86
N ALA A 132 -22.64 2.40 -1.83
CA ALA A 132 -21.92 1.52 -2.74
C ALA A 132 -22.23 1.85 -4.21
N SER A 133 -23.52 2.05 -4.54
CA SER A 133 -23.93 2.41 -5.90
C SER A 133 -23.33 3.73 -6.35
N GLN A 134 -23.38 4.77 -5.51
CA GLN A 134 -22.82 6.08 -5.81
C GLN A 134 -21.29 6.03 -5.97
N THR A 135 -20.60 5.34 -5.06
CA THR A 135 -19.14 5.18 -5.09
C THR A 135 -18.68 4.43 -6.34
N LEU A 136 -19.38 3.37 -6.72
CA LEU A 136 -19.06 2.58 -7.91
C LEU A 136 -19.39 3.34 -9.21
N GLN A 137 -20.47 4.12 -9.25
CA GLN A 137 -20.75 5.02 -10.37
C GLN A 137 -19.64 6.07 -10.55
N ARG A 138 -19.17 6.66 -9.44
CA ARG A 138 -18.03 7.58 -9.45
C ARG A 138 -16.78 6.89 -10.00
N CYS A 139 -16.50 5.67 -9.55
CA CYS A 139 -15.39 4.87 -10.08
C CYS A 139 -15.50 4.68 -11.60
N LEU A 140 -16.66 4.27 -12.11
CA LEU A 140 -16.90 4.05 -13.53
C LEU A 140 -16.71 5.32 -14.38
N SER A 141 -17.12 6.47 -13.85
CA SER A 141 -16.95 7.76 -14.52
C SER A 141 -15.49 8.19 -14.70
N MET A 142 -14.59 7.66 -13.86
CA MET A 142 -13.16 7.98 -13.88
C MET A 142 -12.35 6.99 -14.72
N THR A 143 -12.88 5.79 -14.99
CA THR A 143 -12.18 4.76 -15.77
C THR A 143 -12.30 4.98 -17.28
N THR A 144 -11.17 4.95 -17.99
CA THR A 144 -11.14 4.90 -19.47
C THR A 144 -11.61 3.53 -19.97
N GLN A 145 -12.06 3.45 -21.23
CA GLN A 145 -12.61 2.22 -21.84
C GLN A 145 -11.72 0.97 -21.68
N GLU A 146 -10.39 1.12 -21.64
CA GLU A 146 -9.45 0.01 -21.44
C GLU A 146 -9.47 -0.56 -20.02
N THR A 147 -9.71 0.26 -18.99
CA THR A 147 -9.69 -0.17 -17.57
C THR A 147 -11.08 -0.57 -17.05
N GLN A 148 -12.14 -0.22 -17.78
CA GLN A 148 -13.53 -0.56 -17.46
C GLN A 148 -13.74 -2.09 -17.33
N ILE A 149 -13.09 -2.89 -18.18
CA ILE A 149 -13.23 -4.36 -18.19
C ILE A 149 -12.81 -5.00 -16.86
N ILE A 150 -11.73 -4.51 -16.23
CA ILE A 150 -11.24 -5.06 -14.95
C ILE A 150 -12.19 -4.69 -13.81
N CYS A 151 -12.72 -3.47 -13.81
CA CYS A 151 -13.72 -3.05 -12.83
C CYS A 151 -15.01 -3.86 -13.00
N TYR A 152 -15.53 -4.01 -14.22
CA TYR A 152 -16.72 -4.80 -14.52
C TYR A 152 -16.59 -6.28 -14.12
N ILE A 153 -15.46 -6.93 -14.43
CA ILE A 153 -15.21 -8.33 -14.04
C ILE A 153 -15.25 -8.50 -12.53
N LYS A 154 -14.64 -7.58 -11.77
CA LYS A 154 -14.65 -7.65 -10.29
C LYS A 154 -16.01 -7.29 -9.68
N LEU A 155 -16.78 -6.38 -10.31
CA LEU A 155 -18.11 -5.94 -9.83
C LEU A 155 -19.17 -7.03 -9.98
N PHE A 156 -19.10 -7.83 -11.04
CA PHE A 156 -20.09 -8.88 -11.34
C PHE A 156 -19.74 -10.26 -10.74
N GLN A 157 -18.51 -10.52 -10.31
CA GLN A 157 -18.13 -11.81 -9.73
C GLN A 157 -18.96 -12.23 -8.49
N PRO A 158 -19.28 -11.34 -7.53
CA PRO A 158 -20.15 -11.67 -6.39
C PRO A 158 -21.59 -11.93 -6.81
N LEU A 159 -22.09 -11.20 -7.81
CA LEU A 159 -23.44 -11.30 -8.36
C LEU A 159 -23.63 -12.61 -9.15
N ILE A 160 -22.61 -13.03 -9.92
CA ILE A 160 -22.55 -14.32 -10.62
C ILE A 160 -22.52 -15.48 -9.60
N ASN A 161 -21.76 -15.34 -8.51
CA ASN A 161 -21.72 -16.36 -7.45
C ASN A 161 -23.07 -16.49 -6.72
N LEU A 162 -23.77 -15.38 -6.46
CA LEU A 162 -25.13 -15.36 -5.88
C LEU A 162 -26.19 -15.99 -6.82
N LEU A 163 -26.09 -15.75 -8.13
CA LEU A 163 -26.99 -16.35 -9.12
C LEU A 163 -26.74 -17.86 -9.27
N ASN A 164 -25.49 -18.32 -9.22
CA ASN A 164 -25.15 -19.74 -9.35
C ASN A 164 -25.58 -20.59 -8.14
N LEU A 165 -25.63 -20.02 -6.92
CA LEU A 165 -26.12 -20.71 -5.73
C LEU A 165 -27.65 -20.91 -5.72
N ASN A 166 -28.40 -20.02 -6.37
CA ASN A 166 -29.85 -20.12 -6.47
C ASN A 166 -30.33 -21.11 -7.54
N VAL A 167 -29.47 -21.47 -8.51
CA VAL A 167 -29.77 -22.47 -9.55
C VAL A 167 -29.56 -23.91 -9.05
N THR A 168 -28.74 -24.12 -8.02
CA THR A 168 -28.48 -25.47 -7.46
C THR A 168 -29.49 -25.92 -6.40
N HIS A 169 -30.40 -25.05 -5.98
CA HIS A 169 -31.44 -25.33 -4.97
C HIS A 169 -32.88 -25.33 -5.54
N SER A 170 -33.03 -25.30 -6.86
CA SER A 170 -34.30 -25.46 -7.60
C SER A 170 -34.25 -26.70 -8.47
#